data_AF-A0A937ZSS4-F1
#
_entry.id   AF-A0A937ZSS4-F1
#
_cell.length_a   1.000
_cell.length_b   1.000
_cell.length_c   1.000
_cell.angle_alpha   90.00
_cell.angle_beta   90.00
_cell.angle_gamma   90.00
#
_symmetry.space_group_name_H-M   'P 1'
#
loop_
_entity.id
_entity.type
_entity.pdbx_description
1 polymer ?
#
loop_
_entity_poly.entity_id
_entity_poly.type
_entity_poly.pdbx_seq_one_letter_code
_entity_poly.pdbx_strand_id
1 'polypeptide(L)'
;MPVVKLGLGTVQLGLPYGVTNRRGRPPAAEARRVLETAAECGIDLLDTAPAYGEAERIVGDALHAGLRFRVVTKTATGAPTPAALRETLHRSLERLGASRVYGLLLHHCADALAPGGEALVAELQALQRSGLVERIGISVYDARELDAMLRLFTPQILQLPLSIADQRLAQSGHLAKLATLGVEIHARSVFLQGLLVDIDPDFPREVAPHRAAFTALREDLRRAGVTPLEGALAYPASRPEVHAAIVGVAAADELLEIVAATKRRVTFVFSRYALGDEAALNPGRWSPKVIAVLQARTSSSRLPGKVLRPLQGRPMLERQIERILRSRRLDRLVVATSDHPEDDPIEALCRTLGVDCFRGALEDVLDRFYRAAASRRPDHVVRLTGDCPLCDPEIIDRVVAHHLEGGYDYTCNVLEPTFPDGLDVEAMTWASLETAWRESGL
;
A
#
# COMPACT_ATOMS: atom_id res chain seq x y z
N MET A 1 -25.42 -19.55 6.72
CA MET A 1 -23.96 -19.45 6.91
C MET A 1 -23.74 -18.41 7.98
N PRO A 2 -22.80 -18.61 8.92
CA PRO A 2 -22.51 -17.61 9.95
C PRO A 2 -22.07 -16.29 9.29
N VAL A 3 -22.42 -15.16 9.91
CA VAL A 3 -21.85 -13.85 9.58
C VAL A 3 -20.37 -13.91 9.94
N VAL A 4 -19.48 -13.50 9.04
CA VAL A 4 -18.03 -13.49 9.35
C VAL A 4 -17.81 -12.58 10.54
N LYS A 5 -17.04 -13.04 11.52
CA LYS A 5 -16.60 -12.15 12.58
C LYS A 5 -15.55 -11.21 12.00
N LEU A 6 -15.68 -9.93 12.30
CA LEU A 6 -14.69 -8.94 11.92
C LEU A 6 -13.62 -8.85 13.00
N GLY A 7 -12.38 -8.66 12.58
CA GLY A 7 -11.33 -8.09 13.41
C GLY A 7 -10.90 -6.75 12.81
N LEU A 8 -10.43 -5.82 13.64
CA LEU A 8 -9.96 -4.52 13.18
C LEU A 8 -8.43 -4.53 13.05
N GLY A 9 -7.94 -4.34 11.83
CA GLY A 9 -6.53 -4.04 11.57
C GLY A 9 -6.25 -2.56 11.85
N THR A 10 -5.18 -2.27 12.59
CA THR A 10 -4.91 -0.93 13.12
C THR A 10 -3.84 -0.16 12.33
N VAL A 11 -3.33 -0.72 11.23
CA VAL A 11 -2.23 -0.11 10.46
C VAL A 11 -2.57 1.30 9.97
N GLN A 12 -3.79 1.54 9.48
CA GLN A 12 -4.24 2.87 9.05
C GLN A 12 -4.24 3.89 10.19
N LEU A 13 -4.43 3.48 11.44
CA LEU A 13 -4.45 4.38 12.60
C LEU A 13 -3.05 4.92 12.91
N GLY A 14 -2.02 4.13 12.62
CA GLY A 14 -0.64 4.44 12.93
C GLY A 14 0.17 5.12 11.81
N LEU A 15 -0.23 4.96 10.54
CA LEU A 15 0.47 5.51 9.36
C LEU A 15 -0.47 5.65 8.14
N PRO A 16 -0.10 6.46 7.13
CA PRO A 16 -0.84 6.53 5.86
C PRO A 16 -0.69 5.20 5.10
N TYR A 17 -1.70 4.33 5.21
CA TYR A 17 -1.69 2.98 4.63
C TYR A 17 -2.91 2.74 3.74
N GLY A 18 -2.75 2.00 2.63
CA GLY A 18 -3.80 1.75 1.64
C GLY A 18 -3.56 2.51 0.33
N VAL A 19 -3.51 1.82 -0.82
CA VAL A 19 -3.36 2.51 -2.13
C VAL A 19 -4.56 3.40 -2.45
N THR A 20 -5.75 3.01 -1.96
CA THR A 20 -6.97 3.83 -2.08
C THR A 20 -7.14 4.83 -0.93
N ASN A 21 -6.22 4.88 0.05
CA ASN A 21 -6.31 5.82 1.15
C ASN A 21 -5.97 7.24 0.66
N ARG A 22 -6.96 8.12 0.69
CA ARG A 22 -6.84 9.54 0.31
C ARG A 22 -6.73 10.47 1.51
N ARG A 23 -7.06 9.99 2.71
CA ARG A 23 -7.11 10.78 3.95
C ARG A 23 -5.78 10.75 4.72
N GLY A 24 -4.90 9.82 4.38
CA GLY A 24 -3.64 9.59 5.10
C GLY A 24 -3.87 8.89 6.44
N ARG A 25 -3.02 9.18 7.42
CA ARG A 25 -3.21 8.72 8.80
C ARG A 25 -4.30 9.58 9.46
N PRO A 26 -5.31 8.99 10.12
CA PRO A 26 -6.35 9.76 10.77
C PRO A 26 -5.82 10.52 11.99
N PRO A 27 -6.41 11.68 12.32
CA PRO A 27 -6.14 12.38 13.57
C PRO A 27 -6.42 11.49 14.78
N ALA A 28 -5.74 11.74 15.90
CA ALA A 28 -5.87 10.94 17.11
C ALA A 28 -7.33 10.81 17.62
N ALA A 29 -8.11 11.89 17.54
CA ALA A 29 -9.53 11.87 17.92
C ALA A 29 -10.35 10.91 17.04
N GLU A 30 -10.07 10.86 15.74
CA GLU A 30 -10.77 9.95 14.83
C GLU A 30 -10.33 8.50 15.04
N ALA A 31 -9.04 8.26 15.27
CA ALA A 31 -8.52 6.93 15.60
C ALA A 31 -9.16 6.38 16.89
N ARG A 32 -9.37 7.23 17.90
CA ARG A 32 -10.11 6.88 19.11
C ARG A 32 -11.57 6.54 18.80
N ARG A 33 -12.26 7.37 18.01
CA ARG A 33 -13.65 7.11 17.58
C ARG A 33 -13.80 5.79 16.84
N VAL A 34 -12.83 5.42 15.99
CA VAL A 34 -12.81 4.12 15.30
C VAL A 34 -12.80 2.98 16.32
N LEU A 35 -11.94 3.04 17.34
CA LEU A 35 -11.84 2.00 18.36
C LEU A 35 -13.08 1.93 19.25
N GLU A 36 -13.65 3.07 19.64
CA GLU A 36 -14.93 3.12 20.38
C GLU A 36 -16.07 2.49 19.55
N THR A 37 -16.17 2.86 18.27
CA THR A 37 -17.16 2.31 17.33
C THR A 37 -16.97 0.81 17.12
N ALA A 38 -15.73 0.32 17.07
CA ALA A 38 -15.45 -1.10 16.96
C ALA A 38 -16.00 -1.87 18.18
N ALA A 39 -15.74 -1.37 19.39
CA ALA A 39 -16.28 -1.97 20.61
C ALA A 39 -17.82 -1.95 20.63
N GLU A 40 -18.44 -0.83 20.25
CA GLU A 40 -19.91 -0.70 20.16
C GLU A 40 -20.53 -1.67 19.15
N CYS A 41 -19.83 -1.95 18.04
CA CYS A 41 -20.25 -2.92 17.03
C CYS A 41 -19.98 -4.38 17.44
N GLY A 42 -19.41 -4.62 18.62
CA GLY A 42 -19.07 -5.96 19.11
C GLY A 42 -17.84 -6.58 18.45
N ILE A 43 -16.98 -5.78 17.82
CA ILE A 43 -15.66 -6.21 17.36
C ILE A 43 -14.76 -6.28 18.59
N ASP A 44 -14.21 -7.46 18.88
CA ASP A 44 -13.40 -7.71 20.08
C ASP A 44 -11.95 -8.04 19.76
N LEU A 45 -11.57 -8.15 18.48
CA LEU A 45 -10.23 -8.53 18.02
C LEU A 45 -9.55 -7.35 17.33
N LEU A 46 -8.36 -6.98 17.81
CA LEU A 46 -7.49 -6.00 17.18
C LEU A 46 -6.23 -6.68 16.64
N ASP A 47 -5.89 -6.39 15.39
CA ASP A 47 -4.63 -6.78 14.76
C ASP A 47 -3.72 -5.55 14.60
N THR A 48 -2.58 -5.56 15.29
CA THR A 48 -1.56 -4.50 15.27
C THR A 48 -0.19 -5.08 14.99
N ALA A 49 0.85 -4.23 14.93
CA ALA A 49 2.24 -4.64 14.89
C ALA A 49 3.16 -3.47 15.30
N PRO A 50 4.39 -3.75 15.77
CA PRO A 50 5.38 -2.70 16.05
C PRO A 50 5.77 -1.87 14.82
N ALA A 51 5.68 -2.45 13.63
CA ALA A 51 5.94 -1.78 12.36
C ALA A 51 4.82 -0.81 11.95
N TYR A 52 3.68 -0.82 12.64
CA TYR A 52 2.51 -0.01 12.28
C TYR A 52 2.56 1.40 12.89
N GLY A 53 3.73 2.05 12.87
CA GLY A 53 3.90 3.42 13.37
C GLY A 53 3.36 3.58 14.79
N GLU A 54 2.41 4.51 14.96
CA GLU A 54 1.81 4.84 16.27
C GLU A 54 0.68 3.89 16.71
N ALA A 55 0.37 2.84 15.93
CA ALA A 55 -0.83 2.03 16.14
C ALA A 55 -0.86 1.34 17.52
N GLU A 56 0.26 0.77 18.00
CA GLU A 56 0.30 0.12 19.32
C GLU A 56 0.01 1.10 20.45
N ARG A 57 0.51 2.34 20.36
CA ARG A 57 0.25 3.37 21.36
C ARG A 57 -1.22 3.81 21.34
N ILE A 58 -1.79 4.00 20.15
CA ILE A 58 -3.22 4.34 20.00
C ILE A 58 -4.12 3.23 20.56
N VAL A 59 -3.77 1.97 20.31
CA VAL A 59 -4.47 0.83 20.92
C VAL A 59 -4.29 0.84 22.45
N GLY A 60 -3.09 1.12 22.94
CA GLY A 60 -2.83 1.23 24.38
C GLY A 60 -3.66 2.31 25.08
N ASP A 61 -3.77 3.49 24.46
CA ASP A 61 -4.61 4.60 24.95
C ASP A 61 -6.08 4.15 25.07
N ALA A 62 -6.58 3.39 24.09
CA ALA A 62 -7.93 2.83 24.10
C ALA A 62 -8.14 1.76 25.18
N LEU A 63 -7.16 0.89 25.42
CA LEU A 63 -7.21 -0.12 26.49
C LEU A 63 -7.20 0.55 27.87
N HIS A 64 -6.39 1.60 28.05
CA HIS A 64 -6.33 2.40 29.27
C HIS A 64 -7.64 3.15 29.52
N ALA A 65 -8.30 3.62 28.46
CA ALA A 65 -9.64 4.23 28.52
C ALA A 65 -10.75 3.22 28.88
N GLY A 66 -10.43 1.94 29.07
CA GLY A 66 -11.36 0.93 29.55
C GLY A 66 -11.97 0.03 28.46
N LEU A 67 -11.65 0.27 27.18
CA LEU A 67 -12.07 -0.63 26.12
C LEU A 67 -11.43 -2.01 26.30
N ARG A 68 -12.11 -3.05 25.80
CA ARG A 68 -11.72 -4.45 26.00
C ARG A 68 -11.58 -5.13 24.65
N PHE A 69 -10.34 -5.47 24.31
CA PHE A 69 -10.00 -6.15 23.08
C PHE A 69 -9.02 -7.30 23.32
N ARG A 70 -9.18 -8.37 22.55
CA ARG A 70 -8.15 -9.37 22.29
C ARG A 70 -7.17 -8.76 21.29
N VAL A 71 -5.96 -8.43 21.75
CA VAL A 71 -4.94 -7.81 20.89
C VAL A 71 -3.97 -8.86 20.36
N VAL A 72 -3.86 -8.91 19.04
CA VAL A 72 -2.85 -9.65 18.30
C VAL A 72 -1.78 -8.67 17.83
N THR A 73 -0.53 -8.86 18.26
CA THR A 73 0.63 -8.12 17.74
C THR A 73 1.60 -9.08 17.04
N LYS A 74 2.66 -8.54 16.45
CA LYS A 74 3.61 -9.27 15.61
C LYS A 74 5.04 -9.02 16.05
N THR A 75 5.94 -9.92 15.69
CA THR A 75 7.38 -9.69 15.89
C THR A 75 7.90 -8.57 14.98
N ALA A 76 9.05 -8.01 15.34
CA ALA A 76 9.80 -7.13 14.45
C ALA A 76 10.29 -7.91 13.22
N THR A 77 10.62 -7.17 12.17
CA THR A 77 11.12 -7.69 10.89
C THR A 77 12.65 -7.65 10.85
N GLY A 78 13.31 -8.64 10.25
CA GLY A 78 14.75 -8.59 9.91
C GLY A 78 15.66 -9.47 10.76
N ALA A 79 15.42 -10.78 10.78
CA ALA A 79 16.26 -11.78 11.43
C ALA A 79 16.50 -11.55 12.95
N PRO A 80 15.43 -11.45 13.76
CA PRO A 80 15.59 -11.25 15.19
C PRO A 80 16.28 -12.45 15.83
N THR A 81 17.20 -12.21 16.75
CA THR A 81 17.61 -13.26 17.72
C THR A 81 16.47 -13.51 18.70
N PRO A 82 16.44 -14.64 19.43
CA PRO A 82 15.48 -14.86 20.52
C PRO A 82 15.41 -13.68 21.51
N ALA A 83 16.55 -13.08 21.85
CA ALA A 83 16.60 -11.92 22.73
C ALA A 83 15.91 -10.69 22.12
N ALA A 84 16.13 -10.41 20.84
CA ALA A 84 15.49 -9.29 20.14
C ALA A 84 13.97 -9.48 20.02
N LEU A 85 13.51 -10.73 19.83
CA LEU A 85 12.09 -11.06 19.82
C LEU A 85 11.44 -10.76 21.18
N ARG A 86 12.09 -11.19 22.27
CA ARG A 86 11.65 -10.88 23.64
C ARG A 86 11.60 -9.39 23.91
N GLU A 87 12.66 -8.67 23.58
CA GLU A 87 12.75 -7.21 23.76
C GLU A 87 11.64 -6.50 22.97
N THR A 88 11.38 -6.94 21.75
CA THR A 88 10.30 -6.40 20.92
C THR A 88 8.94 -6.61 21.56
N LEU A 89 8.65 -7.80 22.11
CA LEU A 89 7.41 -8.03 22.84
C LEU A 89 7.30 -7.10 24.05
N HIS A 90 8.35 -6.93 24.85
CA HIS A 90 8.31 -6.03 26.01
C HIS A 90 7.98 -4.59 25.60
N ARG A 91 8.62 -4.07 24.56
CA ARG A 91 8.28 -2.74 24.00
C ARG A 91 6.84 -2.65 23.51
N SER A 92 6.33 -3.72 22.90
CA SER A 92 4.94 -3.79 22.45
C SER A 92 3.98 -3.72 23.64
N LEU A 93 4.26 -4.49 24.71
CA LEU A 93 3.50 -4.49 25.96
C LEU A 93 3.52 -3.12 26.65
N GLU A 94 4.67 -2.45 26.67
CA GLU A 94 4.81 -1.07 27.19
C GLU A 94 3.94 -0.08 26.40
N ARG A 95 4.01 -0.08 25.07
CA ARG A 95 3.20 0.79 24.21
C ARG A 95 1.71 0.53 24.35
N LEU A 96 1.33 -0.73 24.48
CA LEU A 96 -0.05 -1.16 24.70
C LEU A 96 -0.53 -0.91 26.14
N GLY A 97 0.37 -0.59 27.08
CA GLY A 97 0.03 -0.50 28.49
C GLY A 97 -0.56 -1.81 29.06
N ALA A 98 -0.12 -2.96 28.54
CA ALA A 98 -0.71 -4.27 28.83
C ALA A 98 0.32 -5.22 29.45
N SER A 99 -0.12 -6.07 30.39
CA SER A 99 0.74 -7.11 30.98
C SER A 99 0.87 -8.36 30.12
N ARG A 100 -0.05 -8.55 29.17
CA ARG A 100 -0.05 -9.66 28.21
C ARG A 100 -0.82 -9.29 26.94
N VAL A 101 -0.57 -10.02 25.86
CA VAL A 101 -1.34 -9.96 24.61
C VAL A 101 -2.09 -11.26 24.34
N TYR A 102 -3.16 -11.18 23.57
CA TYR A 102 -3.91 -12.37 23.14
C TYR A 102 -3.10 -13.19 22.13
N GLY A 103 -2.50 -12.53 21.15
CA GLY A 103 -1.71 -13.20 20.11
C GLY A 103 -0.35 -12.55 19.88
N LEU A 104 0.68 -13.37 19.70
CA LEU A 104 1.96 -12.94 19.11
C LEU A 104 2.25 -13.78 17.87
N LEU A 105 2.36 -13.13 16.71
CA LEU A 105 2.63 -13.78 15.43
C LEU A 105 4.05 -13.50 14.96
N LEU A 106 4.75 -14.51 14.43
CA LEU A 106 5.91 -14.25 13.58
C LEU A 106 5.46 -13.46 12.35
N HIS A 107 5.99 -12.25 12.19
CA HIS A 107 5.57 -11.36 11.10
C HIS A 107 6.07 -11.84 9.74
N HIS A 108 7.30 -12.37 9.70
CA HIS A 108 7.90 -13.00 8.53
C HIS A 108 8.37 -14.41 8.90
N CYS A 109 7.80 -15.43 8.28
CA CYS A 109 8.19 -16.80 8.58
C CYS A 109 9.59 -17.14 8.06
N ALA A 110 10.10 -16.39 7.06
CA ALA A 110 11.47 -16.50 6.58
C ALA A 110 12.51 -16.44 7.72
N ASP A 111 12.25 -15.65 8.77
CA ASP A 111 13.14 -15.56 9.94
C ASP A 111 13.27 -16.89 10.69
N ALA A 112 12.16 -17.64 10.83
CA ALA A 112 12.15 -18.94 11.49
C ALA A 112 12.56 -20.11 10.57
N LEU A 113 12.47 -19.92 9.25
CA LEU A 113 12.89 -20.90 8.25
C LEU A 113 14.38 -20.80 7.88
N ALA A 114 15.04 -19.71 8.28
CA ALA A 114 16.48 -19.55 8.14
C ALA A 114 17.25 -20.52 9.08
N PRO A 115 18.52 -20.87 8.79
CA PRO A 115 19.32 -21.72 9.65
C PRO A 115 19.38 -21.21 11.11
N GLY A 116 18.96 -22.04 12.06
CA GLY A 116 18.90 -21.68 13.49
C GLY A 116 17.60 -20.96 13.90
N GLY A 117 16.68 -20.75 12.96
CA GLY A 117 15.38 -20.10 13.20
C GLY A 117 14.44 -20.89 14.11
N GLU A 118 14.71 -22.18 14.35
CA GLU A 118 13.99 -23.01 15.32
C GLU A 118 14.07 -22.42 16.74
N ALA A 119 15.15 -21.69 17.06
CA ALA A 119 15.30 -20.98 18.32
C ALA A 119 14.24 -19.88 18.50
N LEU A 120 13.73 -19.29 17.42
CA LEU A 120 12.65 -18.29 17.47
C LEU A 120 11.32 -18.93 17.82
N VAL A 121 11.04 -20.11 17.26
CA VAL A 121 9.85 -20.89 17.63
C VAL A 121 9.91 -21.30 19.10
N ALA A 122 11.07 -21.76 19.57
CA ALA A 122 11.27 -22.10 20.97
C ALA A 122 11.07 -20.88 21.90
N GLU A 123 11.50 -19.70 21.47
CA GLU A 123 11.31 -18.45 22.21
C GLU A 123 9.84 -18.01 22.26
N LEU A 124 9.09 -18.09 21.15
CA LEU A 124 7.64 -17.85 21.16
C LEU A 124 6.93 -18.74 22.18
N GLN A 125 7.26 -20.03 22.18
CA GLN A 125 6.70 -20.98 23.15
C GLN A 125 7.13 -20.66 24.58
N ALA A 126 8.35 -20.14 24.80
CA ALA A 126 8.82 -19.71 26.11
C ALA A 126 8.05 -18.48 26.61
N LEU A 127 7.80 -17.49 25.75
CA LEU A 127 7.00 -16.31 26.08
C LEU A 127 5.53 -16.64 26.36
N GLN A 128 4.99 -17.65 25.67
CA GLN A 128 3.68 -18.20 26.01
C GLN A 128 3.69 -18.85 27.39
N ARG A 129 4.67 -19.71 27.69
CA ARG A 129 4.80 -20.35 29.01
C ARG A 129 4.99 -19.36 30.14
N SER A 130 5.60 -18.19 29.89
CA SER A 130 5.74 -17.14 30.91
C SER A 130 4.46 -16.33 31.13
N GLY A 131 3.39 -16.57 30.35
CA GLY A 131 2.10 -15.89 30.49
C GLY A 131 2.02 -14.50 29.86
N LEU A 132 3.06 -14.05 29.15
CA LEU A 132 3.07 -12.76 28.44
C LEU A 132 2.24 -12.80 27.15
N VAL A 133 2.03 -14.00 26.60
CA VAL A 133 1.28 -14.23 25.37
C VAL A 133 0.30 -15.38 25.61
N GLU A 134 -0.98 -15.20 25.27
CA GLU A 134 -1.97 -16.27 25.40
C GLU A 134 -1.84 -17.30 24.26
N ARG A 135 -1.70 -16.82 23.01
CA ARG A 135 -1.58 -17.66 21.81
C ARG A 135 -0.42 -17.24 20.91
N ILE A 136 0.28 -18.23 20.37
CA ILE A 136 1.36 -18.01 19.41
C ILE A 136 0.92 -18.38 17.99
N GLY A 137 1.40 -17.61 17.04
CA GLY A 137 0.98 -17.76 15.65
C GLY A 137 2.03 -17.36 14.63
N ILE A 138 1.63 -17.37 13.37
CA ILE A 138 2.46 -16.96 12.24
C ILE A 138 1.62 -16.16 11.24
N SER A 139 2.28 -15.29 10.47
CA SER A 139 1.70 -14.64 9.29
C SER A 139 2.41 -15.14 8.04
N VAL A 140 1.65 -15.67 7.07
CA VAL A 140 2.18 -16.23 5.82
C VAL A 140 1.61 -15.53 4.59
N TYR A 141 2.28 -15.65 3.46
CA TYR A 141 1.78 -15.18 2.15
C TYR A 141 1.40 -16.30 1.19
N ASP A 142 2.02 -17.47 1.29
CA ASP A 142 1.83 -18.56 0.34
C ASP A 142 1.85 -19.95 0.98
N ALA A 143 1.48 -20.95 0.18
CA ALA A 143 1.37 -22.34 0.61
C ALA A 143 2.73 -22.96 0.95
N ARG A 144 3.82 -22.57 0.26
CA ARG A 144 5.15 -23.14 0.48
C ARG A 144 5.67 -22.72 1.85
N GLU A 145 5.52 -21.44 2.18
CA GLU A 145 5.86 -20.90 3.49
C GLU A 145 5.02 -21.56 4.60
N LEU A 146 3.70 -21.68 4.39
CA LEU A 146 2.81 -22.36 5.34
C LEU A 146 3.21 -23.81 5.59
N ASP A 147 3.40 -24.61 4.53
CA ASP A 147 3.79 -26.01 4.67
C ASP A 147 5.15 -26.17 5.34
N ALA A 148 6.09 -25.25 5.10
CA ALA A 148 7.38 -25.24 5.77
C ALA A 148 7.23 -24.96 7.28
N MET A 149 6.42 -23.97 7.66
CA MET A 149 6.18 -23.66 9.06
C MET A 149 5.43 -24.78 9.80
N LEU A 150 4.47 -25.44 9.15
CA LEU A 150 3.75 -26.57 9.75
C LEU A 150 4.65 -27.78 10.04
N ARG A 151 5.83 -27.89 9.40
CA ARG A 151 6.85 -28.90 9.75
C ARG A 151 7.64 -28.51 10.99
N LEU A 152 7.75 -27.22 11.31
CA LEU A 152 8.46 -26.73 12.49
C LEU A 152 7.56 -26.75 13.73
N PHE A 153 6.34 -26.20 13.63
CA PHE A 153 5.34 -26.28 14.70
C PHE A 153 3.92 -26.03 14.18
N THR A 154 2.91 -26.44 14.97
CA THR A 154 1.52 -26.10 14.69
C THR A 154 1.16 -24.78 15.38
N PRO A 155 0.89 -23.69 14.63
CA PRO A 155 0.50 -22.41 15.22
C PRO A 155 -0.93 -22.47 15.78
N GLN A 156 -1.22 -21.67 16.80
CA GLN A 156 -2.59 -21.55 17.33
C GLN A 156 -3.40 -20.47 16.62
N ILE A 157 -2.72 -19.48 16.05
CA ILE A 157 -3.28 -18.43 15.21
C ILE A 157 -2.51 -18.40 13.89
N LEU A 158 -3.21 -18.36 12.77
CA LEU A 158 -2.62 -18.15 11.46
C LEU A 158 -3.26 -16.94 10.78
N GLN A 159 -2.43 -15.99 10.37
CA GLN A 159 -2.86 -14.88 9.53
C GLN A 159 -2.42 -15.11 8.07
N LEU A 160 -3.36 -15.03 7.13
CA LEU A 160 -3.11 -15.32 5.72
C LEU A 160 -3.92 -14.40 4.77
N PRO A 161 -3.45 -14.18 3.53
CA PRO A 161 -4.23 -13.45 2.53
C PRO A 161 -5.43 -14.29 2.09
N LEU A 162 -6.62 -13.67 2.10
CA LEU A 162 -7.83 -14.29 1.56
C LEU A 162 -8.81 -13.21 1.08
N SER A 163 -9.11 -13.21 -0.22
CA SER A 163 -10.01 -12.25 -0.83
C SER A 163 -10.67 -12.85 -2.07
N ILE A 164 -11.59 -12.12 -2.72
CA ILE A 164 -12.16 -12.57 -4.00
C ILE A 164 -11.03 -12.86 -5.01
N ALA A 165 -9.95 -12.08 -4.99
CA ALA A 165 -8.82 -12.24 -5.90
C ALA A 165 -7.83 -13.32 -5.42
N ASP A 166 -7.54 -13.41 -4.12
CA ASP A 166 -6.64 -14.44 -3.58
C ASP A 166 -7.41 -15.60 -2.95
N GLN A 167 -7.53 -16.67 -3.72
CA GLN A 167 -8.21 -17.91 -3.32
C GLN A 167 -7.23 -19.08 -3.14
N ARG A 168 -5.92 -18.85 -3.30
CA ARG A 168 -4.91 -19.90 -3.49
C ARG A 168 -4.85 -20.86 -2.31
N LEU A 169 -4.87 -20.35 -1.08
CA LEU A 169 -4.84 -21.17 0.15
C LEU A 169 -6.15 -21.90 0.44
N ALA A 170 -7.29 -21.38 -0.04
CA ALA A 170 -8.56 -22.09 0.02
C ALA A 170 -8.60 -23.24 -1.01
N GLN A 171 -8.23 -22.96 -2.25
CA GLN A 171 -8.30 -23.92 -3.37
C GLN A 171 -7.31 -25.08 -3.22
N SER A 172 -6.17 -24.84 -2.56
CA SER A 172 -5.18 -25.88 -2.25
C SER A 172 -5.54 -26.75 -1.04
N GLY A 173 -6.67 -26.48 -0.36
CA GLY A 173 -7.12 -27.26 0.80
C GLY A 173 -6.44 -26.90 2.13
N HIS A 174 -5.57 -25.88 2.16
CA HIS A 174 -4.87 -25.49 3.38
C HIS A 174 -5.83 -25.00 4.47
N LEU A 175 -6.88 -24.25 4.12
CA LEU A 175 -7.87 -23.81 5.12
C LEU A 175 -8.53 -24.99 5.84
N ALA A 176 -8.92 -26.03 5.11
CA ALA A 176 -9.50 -27.24 5.68
C ALA A 176 -8.49 -27.99 6.58
N LYS A 177 -7.23 -28.12 6.13
CA LYS A 177 -6.13 -28.71 6.92
C LYS A 177 -5.88 -27.94 8.23
N LEU A 178 -5.98 -26.62 8.21
CA LEU A 178 -5.80 -25.79 9.40
C LEU A 178 -6.97 -25.91 10.37
N ALA A 179 -8.20 -26.00 9.84
CA ALA A 179 -9.39 -26.22 10.64
C ALA A 179 -9.34 -27.58 11.37
N THR A 180 -8.84 -28.65 10.73
CA THR A 180 -8.68 -29.95 11.40
C THR A 180 -7.63 -29.95 12.49
N LEU A 181 -6.62 -29.07 12.38
CA LEU A 181 -5.59 -28.84 13.40
C LEU A 181 -6.06 -27.90 14.52
N GLY A 182 -7.27 -27.35 14.44
CA GLY A 182 -7.81 -26.42 15.43
C GLY A 182 -7.13 -25.04 15.41
N VAL A 183 -6.53 -24.65 14.28
CA VAL A 183 -5.87 -23.34 14.13
C VAL A 183 -6.91 -22.24 13.93
N GLU A 184 -6.80 -21.15 14.69
CA GLU A 184 -7.62 -19.97 14.48
C GLU A 184 -7.14 -19.18 13.27
N ILE A 185 -7.99 -19.01 12.25
CA ILE A 185 -7.62 -18.39 10.97
C ILE A 185 -8.10 -16.95 10.90
N HIS A 186 -7.16 -16.02 10.72
CA HIS A 186 -7.41 -14.60 10.49
C HIS A 186 -7.13 -14.26 9.01
N ALA A 187 -8.20 -13.98 8.25
CA ALA A 187 -8.10 -13.55 6.86
C ALA A 187 -7.71 -12.07 6.80
N ARG A 188 -6.55 -11.76 6.22
CA ARG A 188 -6.11 -10.39 5.93
C ARG A 188 -6.13 -10.11 4.43
N SER A 189 -5.85 -8.87 4.06
CA SER A 189 -5.87 -8.41 2.66
C SER A 189 -7.23 -8.61 1.98
N VAL A 190 -8.31 -8.63 2.76
CA VAL A 190 -9.69 -8.83 2.28
C VAL A 190 -10.06 -7.83 1.18
N PHE A 191 -9.56 -6.60 1.28
CA PHE A 191 -9.77 -5.54 0.30
C PHE A 191 -8.60 -5.35 -0.68
N LEU A 192 -7.50 -6.08 -0.52
CA LEU A 192 -6.26 -5.94 -1.30
C LEU A 192 -5.83 -4.47 -1.44
N GLN A 193 -5.47 -3.83 -0.32
CA GLN A 193 -5.13 -2.39 -0.22
C GLN A 193 -6.26 -1.43 -0.66
N GLY A 194 -7.49 -1.95 -0.76
CA GLY A 194 -8.67 -1.20 -1.18
C GLY A 194 -9.06 -1.42 -2.64
N LEU A 195 -8.23 -2.06 -3.47
CA LEU A 195 -8.49 -2.27 -4.91
C LEU A 195 -9.77 -3.07 -5.20
N LEU A 196 -10.23 -3.89 -4.25
CA LEU A 196 -11.48 -4.64 -4.38
C LEU A 196 -12.73 -3.82 -4.01
N VAL A 197 -12.56 -2.64 -3.42
CA VAL A 197 -13.64 -1.73 -2.99
C VAL A 197 -13.65 -0.45 -3.81
N ASP A 198 -12.50 0.20 -4.02
CA ASP A 198 -12.29 1.36 -4.90
C ASP A 198 -11.24 1.04 -5.99
N ILE A 199 -11.40 1.60 -7.21
CA ILE A 199 -10.42 1.42 -8.29
C ILE A 199 -9.55 2.66 -8.27
N ASP A 200 -8.26 2.45 -8.01
CA ASP A 200 -7.27 3.44 -8.39
C ASP A 200 -7.12 3.41 -9.92
N PRO A 201 -7.36 4.52 -10.65
CA PRO A 201 -7.06 4.57 -12.09
C PRO A 201 -5.60 4.19 -12.39
N ASP A 202 -4.70 4.43 -11.45
CA ASP A 202 -3.27 4.15 -11.49
C ASP A 202 -2.94 2.94 -10.60
N PHE A 203 -3.51 1.79 -10.98
CA PHE A 203 -3.18 0.48 -10.41
C PHE A 203 -1.67 0.32 -10.19
N PRO A 204 -1.24 -0.30 -9.08
CA PRO A 204 0.14 -0.72 -8.91
C PRO A 204 0.61 -1.49 -10.13
N ARG A 205 1.88 -1.31 -10.49
CA ARG A 205 2.50 -1.87 -11.69
C ARG A 205 2.29 -3.38 -11.81
N GLU A 206 2.41 -4.09 -10.71
CA GLU A 206 2.26 -5.53 -10.61
C GLU A 206 0.80 -5.97 -10.80
N VAL A 207 -0.17 -5.09 -10.51
CA VAL A 207 -1.61 -5.36 -10.66
C VAL A 207 -2.14 -4.89 -12.02
N ALA A 208 -1.49 -3.92 -12.66
CA ALA A 208 -1.93 -3.33 -13.93
C ALA A 208 -2.26 -4.35 -15.04
N PRO A 209 -1.52 -5.47 -15.22
CA PRO A 209 -1.87 -6.52 -16.18
C PRO A 209 -3.25 -7.16 -15.93
N HIS A 210 -3.75 -7.12 -14.70
CA HIS A 210 -5.02 -7.71 -14.27
C HIS A 210 -6.18 -6.73 -14.25
N ARG A 211 -6.01 -5.48 -14.71
CA ARG A 211 -7.05 -4.43 -14.71
C ARG A 211 -8.39 -4.91 -15.29
N ALA A 212 -8.36 -5.71 -16.36
CA ALA A 212 -9.56 -6.24 -16.98
C ALA A 212 -10.35 -7.17 -16.03
N ALA A 213 -9.67 -7.98 -15.21
CA ALA A 213 -10.30 -8.85 -14.22
C ALA A 213 -10.99 -8.05 -13.10
N PHE A 214 -10.32 -7.02 -12.58
CA PHE A 214 -10.92 -6.12 -11.57
C PHE A 214 -12.11 -5.33 -12.13
N THR A 215 -12.03 -4.91 -13.39
CA THR A 215 -13.13 -4.20 -14.06
C THR A 215 -14.33 -5.13 -14.26
N ALA A 216 -14.10 -6.34 -14.77
CA ALA A 216 -15.14 -7.36 -14.94
C ALA A 216 -15.81 -7.73 -13.61
N LEU A 217 -15.03 -7.84 -12.52
CA LEU A 217 -15.56 -8.10 -11.18
C LEU A 217 -16.60 -7.05 -10.78
N ARG A 218 -16.28 -5.77 -10.97
CA ARG A 218 -17.22 -4.68 -10.64
C ARG A 218 -18.48 -4.72 -11.45
N GLU A 219 -18.37 -4.99 -12.75
CA GLU A 219 -19.52 -5.08 -13.62
C GLU A 219 -20.45 -6.23 -13.22
N ASP A 220 -19.89 -7.39 -12.89
CA ASP A 220 -20.66 -8.54 -12.41
C ASP A 220 -21.29 -8.31 -11.04
N LEU A 221 -20.56 -7.71 -10.09
CA LEU A 221 -21.13 -7.34 -8.79
C LEU A 221 -22.29 -6.36 -8.97
N ARG A 222 -22.11 -5.34 -9.81
CA ARG A 222 -23.18 -4.37 -10.14
C ARG A 222 -24.38 -5.05 -10.78
N ARG A 223 -24.17 -5.98 -11.73
CA ARG A 223 -25.26 -6.78 -12.34
C ARG A 223 -26.00 -7.62 -11.31
N ALA A 224 -25.30 -8.11 -10.29
CA ALA A 224 -25.88 -8.87 -9.19
C ALA A 224 -26.55 -7.98 -8.11
N GLY A 225 -26.51 -6.65 -8.25
CA GLY A 225 -27.02 -5.72 -7.25
C GLY A 225 -26.22 -5.73 -5.94
N VAL A 226 -24.95 -6.13 -6.00
CA VAL A 226 -24.00 -6.24 -4.89
C VAL A 226 -22.99 -5.11 -5.00
N THR A 227 -22.73 -4.41 -3.90
CA THR A 227 -21.68 -3.39 -3.85
C THR A 227 -20.29 -4.03 -3.82
N PRO A 228 -19.23 -3.32 -4.28
CA PRO A 228 -17.86 -3.82 -4.15
C PRO A 228 -17.48 -4.23 -2.73
N LEU A 229 -17.93 -3.46 -1.73
CA LEU A 229 -17.68 -3.74 -0.32
C LEU A 229 -18.34 -5.04 0.15
N GLU A 230 -19.64 -5.21 -0.13
CA GLU A 230 -20.37 -6.45 0.16
C GLU A 230 -19.72 -7.65 -0.54
N GLY A 231 -19.33 -7.49 -1.80
CA GLY A 231 -18.64 -8.54 -2.57
C GLY A 231 -17.32 -8.94 -1.90
N ALA A 232 -16.46 -7.97 -1.59
CA ALA A 232 -15.14 -8.22 -0.99
C ALA A 232 -15.22 -8.95 0.36
N LEU A 233 -16.22 -8.62 1.18
CA LEU A 233 -16.48 -9.30 2.47
C LEU A 233 -17.12 -10.68 2.29
N ALA A 234 -17.90 -10.89 1.23
CA ALA A 234 -18.66 -12.11 1.03
C ALA A 234 -17.79 -13.36 0.86
N TYR A 235 -16.62 -13.23 0.22
CA TYR A 235 -15.75 -14.39 0.02
C TYR A 235 -15.18 -14.95 1.33
N PRO A 236 -14.46 -14.17 2.17
CA PRO A 236 -14.01 -14.68 3.47
C PRO A 236 -15.20 -15.11 4.36
N ALA A 237 -16.35 -14.43 4.28
CA ALA A 237 -17.55 -14.84 5.01
C ALA A 237 -18.14 -16.18 4.54
N SER A 238 -17.89 -16.57 3.29
CA SER A 238 -18.34 -17.86 2.76
C SER A 238 -17.45 -19.03 3.20
N ARG A 239 -16.34 -18.77 3.92
CA ARG A 239 -15.39 -19.80 4.38
C ARG A 239 -15.64 -20.11 5.87
N PRO A 240 -16.22 -21.27 6.21
CA PRO A 240 -16.47 -21.64 7.60
C PRO A 240 -15.18 -21.79 8.44
N GLU A 241 -14.04 -21.97 7.80
CA GLU A 241 -12.72 -22.09 8.45
C GLU A 241 -12.19 -20.74 8.97
N VAL A 242 -12.68 -19.62 8.42
CA VAL A 242 -12.22 -18.28 8.77
C VAL A 242 -12.88 -17.82 10.07
N HIS A 243 -12.05 -17.53 11.07
CA HIS A 243 -12.49 -17.11 12.39
C HIS A 243 -12.65 -15.59 12.48
N ALA A 244 -11.82 -14.84 11.77
CA ALA A 244 -11.92 -13.39 11.67
C ALA A 244 -11.48 -12.89 10.30
N ALA A 245 -12.23 -11.94 9.73
CA ALA A 245 -11.80 -11.13 8.60
C ALA A 245 -11.23 -9.81 9.13
N ILE A 246 -9.93 -9.60 8.96
CA ILE A 246 -9.22 -8.39 9.41
C ILE A 246 -9.45 -7.29 8.38
N VAL A 247 -10.18 -6.26 8.79
CA VAL A 247 -10.50 -5.08 8.00
C VAL A 247 -9.83 -3.85 8.60
N GLY A 248 -9.31 -2.96 7.77
CA GLY A 248 -8.72 -1.70 8.23
C GLY A 248 -9.52 -0.51 7.73
N VAL A 249 -9.59 0.54 8.53
CA VAL A 249 -10.34 1.77 8.25
C VAL A 249 -9.54 2.99 8.69
N ALA A 250 -9.78 4.12 8.04
CA ALA A 250 -9.26 5.42 8.44
C ALA A 250 -10.28 6.24 9.24
N ALA A 251 -11.57 5.86 9.23
CA ALA A 251 -12.61 6.61 9.92
C ALA A 251 -13.75 5.71 10.44
N ALA A 252 -14.48 6.22 11.44
CA ALA A 252 -15.52 5.45 12.12
C ALA A 252 -16.74 5.16 11.22
N ASP A 253 -17.04 6.06 10.28
CA ASP A 253 -18.07 5.88 9.26
C ASP A 253 -17.77 4.68 8.34
N GLU A 254 -16.53 4.56 7.87
CA GLU A 254 -16.07 3.40 7.07
C GLU A 254 -16.28 2.08 7.82
N LEU A 255 -16.04 2.07 9.13
CA LEU A 255 -16.26 0.87 9.95
C LEU A 255 -17.74 0.50 10.03
N LEU A 256 -18.61 1.48 10.24
CA LEU A 256 -20.05 1.28 10.26
C LEU A 256 -20.56 0.77 8.91
N GLU A 257 -20.03 1.27 7.79
CA GLU A 257 -20.34 0.78 6.45
C GLU A 257 -19.93 -0.70 6.27
N ILE A 258 -18.73 -1.07 6.72
CA ILE A 258 -18.25 -2.46 6.70
C ILE A 258 -19.17 -3.36 7.54
N VAL A 259 -19.50 -2.94 8.77
CA VAL A 259 -20.38 -3.68 9.68
C VAL A 259 -21.79 -3.82 9.09
N ALA A 260 -22.30 -2.82 8.38
CA ALA A 260 -23.56 -2.91 7.67
C ALA A 260 -23.49 -3.91 6.51
N ALA A 261 -22.41 -3.87 5.72
CA ALA A 261 -22.21 -4.75 4.56
C ALA A 261 -22.13 -6.24 4.95
N THR A 262 -21.58 -6.58 6.12
CA THR A 262 -21.52 -7.99 6.58
C THR A 262 -22.90 -8.59 6.89
N LYS A 263 -23.92 -7.77 7.12
CA LYS A 263 -25.30 -8.24 7.38
C LYS A 263 -25.98 -8.76 6.11
N ARG A 264 -25.48 -8.39 4.93
CA ARG A 264 -26.07 -8.82 3.66
C ARG A 264 -25.52 -10.18 3.24
N ARG A 265 -26.43 -11.10 2.93
CA ARG A 265 -26.05 -12.38 2.30
C ARG A 265 -25.80 -12.17 0.81
N VAL A 266 -24.59 -12.46 0.36
CA VAL A 266 -24.20 -12.40 -1.05
C VAL A 266 -24.01 -13.82 -1.58
N THR A 267 -24.63 -14.11 -2.72
CA THR A 267 -24.38 -15.33 -3.49
C THR A 267 -23.72 -14.91 -4.79
N PHE A 268 -22.47 -15.30 -5.00
CA PHE A 268 -21.66 -14.85 -6.12
C PHE A 268 -20.65 -15.93 -6.52
N VAL A 269 -20.33 -16.03 -7.81
CA VAL A 269 -19.37 -17.02 -8.33
C VAL A 269 -17.96 -16.45 -8.20
N PHE A 270 -17.36 -16.60 -7.02
CA PHE A 270 -16.05 -16.03 -6.72
C PHE A 270 -14.92 -16.61 -7.57
N SER A 271 -14.98 -17.90 -7.92
CA SER A 271 -13.88 -18.61 -8.62
C SER A 271 -13.48 -17.98 -9.96
N ARG A 272 -14.39 -17.26 -10.62
CA ARG A 272 -14.11 -16.51 -11.86
C ARG A 272 -13.02 -15.45 -11.70
N TYR A 273 -12.81 -14.97 -10.48
CA TYR A 273 -11.96 -13.83 -10.15
C TYR A 273 -10.69 -14.21 -9.39
N ALA A 274 -10.46 -15.51 -9.19
CA ALA A 274 -9.24 -15.99 -8.57
C ALA A 274 -8.03 -15.67 -9.47
N LEU A 275 -7.02 -15.02 -8.91
CA LEU A 275 -5.75 -14.77 -9.58
C LEU A 275 -4.69 -15.76 -9.07
N GLY A 276 -3.79 -16.16 -9.95
CA GLY A 276 -2.61 -16.97 -9.62
C GLY A 276 -1.33 -16.15 -9.46
N ASP A 277 -1.38 -14.85 -9.77
CA ASP A 277 -0.21 -13.97 -9.79
C ASP A 277 0.11 -13.45 -8.38
N GLU A 278 1.16 -14.00 -7.78
CA GLU A 278 1.60 -13.63 -6.44
C GLU A 278 2.11 -12.19 -6.35
N ALA A 279 2.71 -11.65 -7.43
CA ALA A 279 3.19 -10.27 -7.42
C ALA A 279 2.00 -9.30 -7.37
N ALA A 280 0.93 -9.60 -8.11
CA ALA A 280 -0.31 -8.82 -8.06
C ALA A 280 -1.06 -8.97 -6.73
N LEU A 281 -0.99 -10.14 -6.08
CA LEU A 281 -1.75 -10.43 -4.86
C LEU A 281 -1.01 -10.10 -3.55
N ASN A 282 0.28 -9.79 -3.62
CA ASN A 282 1.08 -9.43 -2.46
C ASN A 282 1.46 -7.94 -2.48
N PRO A 283 0.74 -7.08 -1.74
CA PRO A 283 1.08 -5.66 -1.63
C PRO A 283 2.50 -5.37 -1.15
N GLY A 284 3.12 -6.27 -0.37
CA GLY A 284 4.50 -6.12 0.06
C GLY A 284 5.52 -6.27 -1.07
N ARG A 285 5.09 -6.66 -2.28
CA ARG A 285 5.92 -6.74 -3.48
C ARG A 285 5.62 -5.64 -4.50
N TRP A 286 4.69 -4.75 -4.21
CA TRP A 286 4.34 -3.68 -5.15
C TRP A 286 5.42 -2.61 -5.14
N SER A 287 5.84 -2.20 -6.33
CA SER A 287 6.81 -1.12 -6.48
C SER A 287 6.19 0.20 -6.02
N PRO A 288 6.95 1.10 -5.36
CA PRO A 288 6.52 2.46 -5.09
C PRO A 288 6.11 3.18 -6.38
N LYS A 289 5.06 4.00 -6.30
CA LYS A 289 4.53 4.78 -7.42
C LYS A 289 5.46 5.94 -7.75
N VAL A 290 6.07 5.93 -8.93
CA VAL A 290 6.99 6.96 -9.43
C VAL A 290 6.35 7.75 -10.56
N ILE A 291 6.20 9.07 -10.39
CA ILE A 291 5.62 9.96 -11.39
C ILE A 291 6.67 10.94 -11.89
N ALA A 292 6.87 11.00 -13.20
CA ALA A 292 7.65 12.07 -13.80
C ALA A 292 6.78 13.30 -14.06
N VAL A 293 7.28 14.47 -13.69
CA VAL A 293 6.72 15.76 -14.04
C VAL A 293 7.69 16.46 -15.00
N LEU A 294 7.23 16.69 -16.23
CA LEU A 294 7.97 17.39 -17.27
C LEU A 294 7.49 18.84 -17.34
N GLN A 295 8.32 19.76 -16.85
CA GLN A 295 7.99 21.18 -16.87
C GLN A 295 8.25 21.79 -18.26
N ALA A 296 7.23 22.35 -18.90
CA ALA A 296 7.36 22.95 -20.23
C ALA A 296 6.60 24.29 -20.34
N ARG A 297 7.23 25.29 -20.96
CA ARG A 297 6.61 26.59 -21.29
C ARG A 297 7.18 27.14 -22.59
N THR A 298 6.41 27.96 -23.30
CA THR A 298 6.80 28.58 -24.57
C THR A 298 7.62 29.85 -24.40
N SER A 299 7.49 30.55 -23.25
CA SER A 299 8.09 31.86 -22.93
C SER A 299 9.61 31.86 -22.65
N SER A 300 10.38 31.02 -23.36
CA SER A 300 11.84 30.99 -23.27
C SER A 300 12.48 32.26 -23.84
N SER A 301 13.29 32.97 -23.05
CA SER A 301 13.95 34.23 -23.45
C SER A 301 15.01 34.07 -24.55
N ARG A 302 15.78 32.99 -24.52
CA ARG A 302 16.88 32.71 -25.48
C ARG A 302 16.36 32.20 -26.82
N LEU A 303 15.28 31.41 -26.78
CA LEU A 303 14.66 30.83 -27.97
C LEU A 303 13.16 30.67 -27.71
N PRO A 304 12.34 31.68 -28.06
CA PRO A 304 10.90 31.62 -27.88
C PRO A 304 10.27 30.45 -28.64
N GLY A 305 9.30 29.81 -28.01
CA GLY A 305 8.56 28.67 -28.55
C GLY A 305 9.39 27.39 -28.71
N LYS A 306 10.60 27.29 -28.14
CA LYS A 306 11.52 26.16 -28.38
C LYS A 306 10.89 24.78 -28.16
N VAL A 307 10.05 24.64 -27.13
CA VAL A 307 9.37 23.37 -26.79
C VAL A 307 8.43 22.87 -27.90
N LEU A 308 7.94 23.76 -28.76
CA LEU A 308 7.06 23.43 -29.89
C LEU A 308 7.75 23.50 -31.25
N ARG A 309 9.02 23.95 -31.32
CA ARG A 309 9.74 24.00 -32.59
C ARG A 309 9.91 22.59 -33.17
N PRO A 310 9.80 22.42 -34.49
CA PRO A 310 9.97 21.11 -35.11
C PRO A 310 11.38 20.55 -34.90
N LEU A 311 11.47 19.32 -34.42
CA LEU A 311 12.66 18.49 -34.37
C LEU A 311 12.35 17.15 -35.07
N GLN A 312 13.00 16.91 -36.21
CA GLN A 312 12.68 15.77 -37.07
C GLN A 312 11.18 15.71 -37.42
N GLY A 313 10.61 16.85 -37.84
CA GLY A 313 9.22 16.96 -38.32
C GLY A 313 8.12 16.96 -37.25
N ARG A 314 8.45 16.87 -35.96
CA ARG A 314 7.49 16.88 -34.84
C ARG A 314 7.88 17.92 -33.78
N PRO A 315 6.97 18.47 -32.98
CA PRO A 315 7.32 19.34 -31.85
C PRO A 315 8.44 18.73 -30.98
N MET A 316 9.41 19.55 -30.57
CA MET A 316 10.53 19.11 -29.73
C MET A 316 10.06 18.41 -28.44
N LEU A 317 9.01 18.94 -27.80
CA LEU A 317 8.40 18.36 -26.61
C LEU A 317 7.82 16.96 -26.88
N GLU A 318 7.23 16.72 -28.05
CA GLU A 318 6.76 15.39 -28.44
C GLU A 318 7.92 14.38 -28.51
N ARG A 319 9.06 14.77 -29.10
CA ARG A 319 10.26 13.93 -29.14
C ARG A 319 10.78 13.60 -27.73
N GLN A 320 10.72 14.55 -26.82
CA GLN A 320 11.12 14.32 -25.45
C GLN A 320 10.16 13.35 -24.74
N ILE A 321 8.85 13.56 -24.88
CA ILE A 321 7.82 12.68 -24.32
C ILE A 321 8.00 11.24 -24.84
N GLU A 322 8.21 11.05 -26.15
CA GLU A 322 8.48 9.74 -26.77
C GLU A 322 9.68 9.00 -26.14
N ARG A 323 10.68 9.73 -25.63
CA ARG A 323 11.86 9.16 -24.97
C ARG A 323 11.59 8.85 -23.50
N ILE A 324 10.96 9.77 -22.77
CA ILE A 324 10.63 9.58 -21.35
C ILE A 324 9.73 8.36 -21.17
N LEU A 325 8.74 8.16 -22.05
CA LEU A 325 7.81 7.02 -21.99
C LEU A 325 8.49 5.64 -22.23
N ARG A 326 9.78 5.59 -22.57
CA ARG A 326 10.55 4.34 -22.68
C ARG A 326 11.19 3.93 -21.34
N SER A 327 11.17 4.80 -20.34
CA SER A 327 11.60 4.48 -18.98
C SER A 327 10.80 3.29 -18.45
N ARG A 328 11.50 2.38 -17.79
CA ARG A 328 10.90 1.21 -17.14
C ARG A 328 10.64 1.45 -15.66
N ARG A 329 11.03 2.59 -15.09
CA ARG A 329 10.83 2.90 -13.67
C ARG A 329 9.76 3.94 -13.41
N LEU A 330 9.30 4.66 -14.44
CA LEU A 330 8.18 5.58 -14.33
C LEU A 330 6.83 4.85 -14.52
N ASP A 331 5.83 5.20 -13.71
CA ASP A 331 4.46 4.69 -13.86
C ASP A 331 3.60 5.64 -14.69
N ARG A 332 3.88 6.94 -14.60
CA ARG A 332 3.18 8.03 -15.30
C ARG A 332 4.11 9.19 -15.63
N LEU A 333 3.69 9.95 -16.63
CA LEU A 333 4.26 11.23 -17.01
C LEU A 333 3.16 12.29 -17.00
N VAL A 334 3.41 13.41 -16.34
CA VAL A 334 2.57 14.61 -16.36
C VAL A 334 3.37 15.77 -16.92
N VAL A 335 2.83 16.49 -17.90
CA VAL A 335 3.42 17.72 -18.41
C VAL A 335 2.86 18.90 -17.62
N ALA A 336 3.73 19.62 -16.91
CA ALA A 336 3.38 20.81 -16.16
C ALA A 336 3.67 22.07 -16.99
N THR A 337 2.63 22.82 -17.37
CA THR A 337 2.74 24.04 -18.21
C THR A 337 2.00 25.23 -17.61
N SER A 338 2.22 26.45 -18.13
CA SER A 338 1.54 27.62 -17.56
C SER A 338 0.07 27.68 -17.97
N ASP A 339 -0.72 28.42 -17.19
CA ASP A 339 -2.10 28.79 -17.51
C ASP A 339 -2.20 29.97 -18.49
N HIS A 340 -1.08 30.49 -18.98
CA HIS A 340 -1.09 31.55 -19.99
C HIS A 340 -1.51 31.01 -21.36
N PRO A 341 -2.28 31.78 -22.16
CA PRO A 341 -2.76 31.34 -23.48
C PRO A 341 -1.66 30.92 -24.47
N GLU A 342 -0.46 31.49 -24.35
CA GLU A 342 0.70 31.11 -25.18
C GLU A 342 1.09 29.63 -25.02
N ASP A 343 0.75 29.02 -23.89
CA ASP A 343 1.02 27.61 -23.58
C ASP A 343 -0.17 26.69 -23.92
N ASP A 344 -1.30 27.19 -24.46
CA ASP A 344 -2.43 26.35 -24.91
C ASP A 344 -2.02 25.25 -25.91
N PRO A 345 -1.08 25.49 -26.86
CA PRO A 345 -0.64 24.44 -27.78
C PRO A 345 0.10 23.28 -27.08
N ILE A 346 0.69 23.50 -25.89
CA ILE A 346 1.33 22.42 -25.10
C ILE A 346 0.25 21.46 -24.59
N GLU A 347 -0.84 21.97 -24.02
CA GLU A 347 -1.96 21.15 -23.55
C GLU A 347 -2.62 20.41 -24.72
N ALA A 348 -2.83 21.08 -25.86
CA ALA A 348 -3.37 20.46 -27.06
C ALA A 348 -2.50 19.30 -27.57
N LEU A 349 -1.17 19.46 -27.52
CA LEU A 349 -0.22 18.39 -27.83
C LEU A 349 -0.35 17.23 -26.85
N CYS A 350 -0.37 17.49 -25.55
CA CYS A 350 -0.51 16.44 -24.52
C CYS A 350 -1.79 15.62 -24.70
N ARG A 351 -2.92 16.30 -24.97
CA ARG A 351 -4.20 15.63 -25.28
C ARG A 351 -4.11 14.73 -26.51
N THR A 352 -3.40 15.17 -27.55
CA THR A 352 -3.17 14.37 -28.77
C THR A 352 -2.33 13.13 -28.49
N LEU A 353 -1.37 13.23 -27.58
CA LEU A 353 -0.47 12.13 -27.19
C LEU A 353 -1.07 11.21 -26.11
N GLY A 354 -2.19 11.58 -25.50
CA GLY A 354 -2.75 10.88 -24.34
C GLY A 354 -1.87 10.97 -23.10
N VAL A 355 -1.11 12.07 -22.95
CA VAL A 355 -0.28 12.36 -21.78
C VAL A 355 -1.00 13.38 -20.90
N ASP A 356 -0.96 13.16 -19.58
CA ASP A 356 -1.56 14.07 -18.62
C ASP A 356 -0.91 15.45 -18.69
N CYS A 357 -1.71 16.52 -18.59
CA CYS A 357 -1.23 17.88 -18.56
C CYS A 357 -1.85 18.62 -17.37
N PHE A 358 -1.01 19.40 -16.67
CA PHE A 358 -1.43 20.28 -15.60
C PHE A 358 -1.04 21.72 -15.94
N ARG A 359 -1.99 22.65 -15.80
CA ARG A 359 -1.80 24.10 -16.02
C ARG A 359 -1.82 24.83 -14.67
N GLY A 360 -0.89 25.76 -14.48
CA GLY A 360 -0.81 26.59 -13.27
C GLY A 360 0.09 27.81 -13.44
N ALA A 361 0.10 28.70 -12.44
CA ALA A 361 0.72 30.03 -12.54
C ALA A 361 2.15 30.01 -13.10
N LEU A 362 2.43 30.81 -14.13
CA LEU A 362 3.71 30.82 -14.85
C LEU A 362 4.94 30.91 -13.93
N GLU A 363 4.89 31.85 -12.98
CA GLU A 363 6.00 32.19 -12.08
C GLU A 363 6.11 31.25 -10.86
N ASP A 364 4.99 30.66 -10.43
CA ASP A 364 5.01 29.69 -9.32
C ASP A 364 5.27 28.27 -9.85
N VAL A 365 6.54 28.03 -10.13
CA VAL A 365 7.01 26.74 -10.64
C VAL A 365 6.77 25.63 -9.62
N LEU A 366 7.00 25.88 -8.34
CA LEU A 366 6.94 24.87 -7.29
C LEU A 366 5.49 24.43 -7.05
N ASP A 367 4.55 25.37 -6.92
CA ASP A 367 3.12 25.04 -6.80
C ASP A 367 2.64 24.26 -8.03
N ARG A 368 2.99 24.71 -9.23
CA ARG A 368 2.62 23.98 -10.45
C ARG A 368 3.19 22.56 -10.46
N PHE A 369 4.43 22.39 -10.02
CA PHE A 369 5.09 21.09 -9.97
C PHE A 369 4.45 20.15 -8.92
N TYR A 370 4.18 20.66 -7.72
CA TYR A 370 3.47 19.94 -6.66
C TYR A 370 2.07 19.52 -7.12
N ARG A 371 1.26 20.46 -7.63
CA ARG A 371 -0.12 20.19 -8.05
C ARG A 371 -0.22 19.24 -9.24
N ALA A 372 0.74 19.30 -10.17
CA ALA A 372 0.81 18.36 -11.29
C ALA A 372 0.91 16.90 -10.82
N ALA A 373 1.63 16.64 -9.72
CA ALA A 373 1.78 15.31 -9.16
C ALA A 373 0.72 14.97 -8.08
N ALA A 374 0.21 15.96 -7.34
CA ALA A 374 -0.63 15.77 -6.15
C ALA A 374 -1.87 14.90 -6.39
N SER A 375 -2.56 15.10 -7.51
CA SER A 375 -3.80 14.36 -7.83
C SER A 375 -3.58 12.84 -7.94
N ARG A 376 -2.35 12.42 -8.21
CA ARG A 376 -1.97 11.03 -8.46
C ARG A 376 -1.37 10.31 -7.25
N ARG A 377 -1.08 11.05 -6.16
CA ARG A 377 -0.52 10.55 -4.90
C ARG A 377 0.68 9.62 -5.12
N PRO A 378 1.77 10.13 -5.74
CA PRO A 378 2.98 9.34 -5.91
C PRO A 378 3.66 9.06 -4.57
N ASP A 379 4.48 8.01 -4.54
CA ASP A 379 5.48 7.83 -3.49
C ASP A 379 6.74 8.64 -3.80
N HIS A 380 7.09 8.74 -5.10
CA HIS A 380 8.25 9.48 -5.59
C HIS A 380 7.92 10.32 -6.83
N VAL A 381 8.57 11.47 -6.95
CA VAL A 381 8.43 12.37 -8.10
C VAL A 381 9.78 12.51 -8.80
N VAL A 382 9.77 12.48 -10.12
CA VAL A 382 10.94 12.74 -10.97
C VAL A 382 10.75 14.06 -11.70
N ARG A 383 11.67 15.00 -11.52
CA ARG A 383 11.70 16.29 -12.20
C ARG A 383 12.49 16.21 -13.48
N LEU A 384 11.86 16.66 -14.57
CA LEU A 384 12.44 16.79 -15.90
C LEU A 384 12.08 18.16 -16.49
N THR A 385 12.94 18.71 -17.35
CA THR A 385 12.72 19.99 -18.04
C THR A 385 12.38 19.78 -19.50
N GLY A 386 11.39 20.51 -20.03
CA GLY A 386 10.79 20.34 -21.37
C GLY A 386 11.65 20.80 -22.55
N ASP A 387 12.92 21.10 -22.32
CA ASP A 387 13.88 21.60 -23.30
C ASP A 387 15.04 20.65 -23.58
N CYS A 388 14.90 19.38 -23.19
CA CYS A 388 15.93 18.36 -23.27
C CYS A 388 15.49 17.20 -24.19
N PRO A 389 15.35 17.42 -25.51
CA PRO A 389 14.77 16.43 -26.43
C PRO A 389 15.56 15.14 -26.58
N LEU A 390 16.79 15.10 -26.08
CA LEU A 390 17.66 13.92 -26.11
C LEU A 390 17.78 13.23 -24.74
N CYS A 391 16.94 13.58 -23.76
CA CYS A 391 16.92 12.94 -22.44
C CYS A 391 16.98 11.41 -22.54
N ASP A 392 17.80 10.76 -21.74
CA ASP A 392 18.02 9.32 -21.85
C ASP A 392 17.12 8.55 -20.84
N PRO A 393 16.20 7.68 -21.31
CA PRO A 393 15.39 6.86 -20.41
C PRO A 393 16.21 5.94 -19.49
N GLU A 394 17.41 5.51 -19.91
CA GLU A 394 18.27 4.68 -19.07
C GLU A 394 18.89 5.48 -17.92
N ILE A 395 19.19 6.76 -18.14
CA ILE A 395 19.67 7.66 -17.07
C ILE A 395 18.54 7.93 -16.07
N ILE A 396 17.31 8.17 -16.56
CA ILE A 396 16.13 8.29 -15.69
C ILE A 396 15.97 7.04 -14.83
N ASP A 397 16.01 5.85 -15.44
CA ASP A 397 15.86 4.59 -14.73
C ASP A 397 16.97 4.35 -13.70
N ARG A 398 18.21 4.76 -14.00
CA ARG A 398 19.35 4.65 -13.08
C ARG A 398 19.21 5.56 -11.87
N VAL A 399 18.82 6.82 -12.07
CA VAL A 399 18.61 7.76 -10.96
C VAL A 399 17.46 7.28 -10.07
N VAL A 400 16.34 6.85 -10.67
CA VAL A 400 15.21 6.30 -9.90
C VAL A 400 15.61 5.02 -9.16
N ALA A 401 16.32 4.09 -9.79
CA ALA A 401 16.77 2.87 -9.12
C ALA A 401 17.68 3.20 -7.91
N HIS A 402 18.67 4.08 -8.10
CA HIS A 402 19.57 4.48 -7.02
C HIS A 402 18.83 5.18 -5.87
N HIS A 403 17.84 6.03 -6.19
CA HIS A 403 16.98 6.69 -5.22
C HIS A 403 16.21 5.68 -4.35
N LEU A 404 15.56 4.71 -5.00
CA LEU A 404 14.75 3.68 -4.32
C LEU A 404 15.60 2.70 -3.51
N GLU A 405 16.72 2.24 -4.06
CA GLU A 405 17.63 1.29 -3.39
C GLU A 405 18.30 1.90 -2.15
N GLY A 406 18.67 3.19 -2.23
CA GLY A 406 19.27 3.92 -1.12
C GLY A 406 18.28 4.44 -0.08
N GLY A 407 16.98 4.46 -0.39
CA GLY A 407 15.96 5.06 0.47
C GLY A 407 16.21 6.55 0.71
N TYR A 408 16.70 7.26 -0.30
CA TYR A 408 17.08 8.68 -0.19
C TYR A 408 15.86 9.60 -0.31
N ASP A 409 15.91 10.77 0.33
CA ASP A 409 14.88 11.80 0.19
C ASP A 409 14.97 12.56 -1.14
N TYR A 410 16.20 12.71 -1.65
CA TYR A 410 16.51 13.40 -2.91
C TYR A 410 17.74 12.76 -3.58
N THR A 411 17.70 12.63 -4.89
CA THR A 411 18.78 12.05 -5.70
C THR A 411 18.82 12.77 -7.04
N CYS A 412 20.00 13.21 -7.47
CA CYS A 412 20.14 13.91 -8.75
C CYS A 412 21.49 13.65 -9.39
N ASN A 413 21.60 14.03 -10.67
CA ASN A 413 22.87 14.12 -11.39
C ASN A 413 23.28 15.57 -11.74
N VAL A 414 22.66 16.57 -11.08
CA VAL A 414 22.79 17.99 -11.44
C VAL A 414 23.68 18.81 -10.51
N LEU A 415 23.88 18.37 -9.26
CA LEU A 415 24.70 19.11 -8.27
C LEU A 415 26.18 19.10 -8.65
N GLU A 416 26.71 17.91 -8.96
CA GLU A 416 28.02 17.71 -9.57
C GLU A 416 27.82 17.05 -10.94
N PRO A 417 27.70 17.84 -12.01
CA PRO A 417 27.38 17.31 -13.34
C PRO A 417 28.47 16.38 -13.86
N THR A 418 28.10 15.12 -14.08
CA THR A 418 28.95 14.10 -14.73
C THR A 418 28.43 13.67 -16.10
N PHE A 419 27.24 14.15 -16.48
CA PHE A 419 26.61 13.94 -17.78
C PHE A 419 26.55 15.25 -18.56
N PRO A 420 26.49 15.20 -19.91
CA PRO A 420 26.19 16.36 -20.73
C PRO A 420 24.87 17.06 -20.35
N ASP A 421 24.85 18.39 -20.46
CA ASP A 421 23.65 19.21 -20.29
C ASP A 421 22.47 18.65 -21.11
N GLY A 422 21.30 18.58 -20.48
CA GLY A 422 20.09 18.02 -21.07
C GLY A 422 19.87 16.53 -20.78
N LEU A 423 20.68 15.93 -19.91
CA LEU A 423 20.46 14.60 -19.34
C LEU A 423 20.14 14.66 -17.83
N ASP A 424 19.72 15.84 -17.38
CA ASP A 424 19.42 16.14 -15.98
C ASP A 424 18.17 15.39 -15.51
N VAL A 425 18.30 14.73 -14.36
CA VAL A 425 17.24 14.00 -13.68
C VAL A 425 17.37 14.25 -12.19
N GLU A 426 16.26 14.61 -11.55
CA GLU A 426 16.16 14.68 -10.11
C GLU A 426 14.98 13.83 -9.65
N ALA A 427 15.19 12.96 -8.67
CA ALA A 427 14.17 12.14 -8.03
C ALA A 427 14.06 12.54 -6.57
N MET A 428 12.83 12.62 -6.05
CA MET A 428 12.55 13.01 -4.67
C MET A 428 11.38 12.23 -4.10
N THR A 429 11.36 12.06 -2.77
CA THR A 429 10.18 11.54 -2.08
C THR A 429 9.03 12.53 -2.18
N TRP A 430 7.80 12.04 -2.28
CA TRP A 430 6.61 12.90 -2.26
C TRP A 430 6.56 13.76 -0.99
N ALA A 431 6.95 13.18 0.15
CA ALA A 431 7.02 13.90 1.42
C ALA A 431 7.99 15.09 1.38
N SER A 432 9.16 14.94 0.75
CA SER A 432 10.12 16.03 0.58
C SER A 432 9.56 17.15 -0.31
N LEU A 433 8.92 16.80 -1.43
CA LEU A 433 8.29 17.78 -2.31
C LEU A 433 7.14 18.53 -1.60
N GLU A 434 6.30 17.81 -0.85
CA GLU A 434 5.22 18.42 -0.07
C GLU A 434 5.74 19.37 1.01
N THR A 435 6.82 18.98 1.69
CA THR A 435 7.47 19.80 2.72
C THR A 435 8.01 21.09 2.09
N ALA A 436 8.76 20.96 0.99
CA ALA A 436 9.27 22.12 0.25
C ALA A 436 8.14 23.04 -0.21
N TRP A 437 7.04 22.50 -0.74
CA TRP A 437 5.88 23.30 -1.17
C TRP A 437 5.25 24.06 0.02
N ARG A 438 5.00 23.39 1.16
CA ARG A 438 4.40 24.03 2.35
C ARG A 438 5.30 25.09 2.99
N GLU A 439 6.61 24.88 2.99
CA GLU A 439 7.58 25.75 3.67
C GLU A 439 8.11 26.89 2.77
N SER A 440 7.91 26.81 1.45
CA SER A 440 8.45 27.79 0.50
C SER A 440 7.95 29.22 0.69
N GLY A 441 6.82 29.43 1.38
CA GLY A 441 6.34 30.76 1.80
C GLY A 441 6.14 31.78 0.67
N LEU A 442 5.99 31.31 -0.57
CA LEU A 442 5.75 32.15 -1.76
C LEU A 442 4.28 32.60 -1.85
#